data_AF-A0A9X7GW74-F1
#
_entry.id   AF-A0A9X7GW74-F1
#
_cell.length_a   1.000
_cell.length_b   1.000
_cell.length_c   1.000
_cell.angle_alpha   90.00
_cell.angle_beta   90.00
_cell.angle_gamma   90.00
#
_symmetry.space_group_name_H-M   'P 1'
#
loop_
_entity.id
_entity.type
_entity.pdbx_description
1 polymer ?
#
loop_
_entity_poly.entity_id
_entity_poly.type
_entity_poly.pdbx_seq_one_letter_code
_entity_poly.pdbx_strand_id
1 'polypeptide(L)' 'MFQSMVKHSIPTRAEVTDVFQAVIDETHAVMLSAESAAGNHTIESVQTLRLISEFVECVKKDIPLNMKDVLNILNLDR' A
#
# COMPACT_ATOMS: atom_id res chain seq x y z
N MET A 1 -3.72 4.24 6.93
CA MET A 1 -3.50 2.93 6.28
C MET A 1 -3.41 1.81 7.28
N PHE A 2 -2.63 1.94 8.36
CA PHE A 2 -2.52 0.95 9.44
C PHE A 2 -3.20 1.42 10.72
N GLN A 3 -4.49 1.74 10.67
CA GLN A 3 -5.25 2.25 11.82
C GLN A 3 -5.14 1.35 13.06
N SER A 4 -5.12 0.03 12.88
CA SER A 4 -4.93 -0.93 13.97
C SER A 4 -3.55 -0.81 14.62
N MET A 5 -2.53 -0.38 13.87
CA MET A 5 -1.16 -0.27 14.35
C MET A 5 -0.92 0.92 15.29
N VAL A 6 -1.91 1.80 15.44
CA VAL A 6 -1.89 2.82 16.50
C VAL A 6 -1.83 2.15 17.88
N LYS A 7 -2.50 0.99 18.04
CA LYS A 7 -2.60 0.26 19.32
C LYS A 7 -1.87 -1.09 19.30
N HIS A 8 -1.79 -1.75 18.15
CA HIS A 8 -1.24 -3.09 17.99
C HIS A 8 0.07 -3.07 17.19
N SER A 9 0.98 -4.01 17.42
CA SER A 9 2.27 -4.05 16.71
C SER A 9 2.20 -4.66 15.31
N ILE A 10 1.04 -5.19 14.90
CA ILE A 10 0.84 -5.91 13.64
C ILE A 10 -0.45 -5.40 12.98
N PRO A 11 -0.46 -5.10 11.67
CA PRO A 11 -1.66 -4.67 10.98
C PRO A 11 -2.64 -5.83 10.77
N THR A 12 -3.88 -5.49 10.47
CA THR A 12 -4.85 -6.45 9.98
C THR A 12 -4.54 -6.83 8.53
N ARG A 13 -5.06 -7.99 8.09
CA ARG A 13 -4.95 -8.41 6.68
C ARG A 13 -5.54 -7.39 5.71
N ALA A 14 -6.64 -6.73 6.09
CA ALA A 14 -7.29 -5.72 5.26
C ALA A 14 -6.37 -4.51 5.02
N GLU A 15 -5.67 -4.05 6.05
CA GLU A 15 -4.75 -2.91 5.93
C GLU A 15 -3.50 -3.26 5.13
N VAL A 16 -3.03 -4.52 5.20
CA VAL A 16 -1.96 -5.01 4.31
C VAL A 16 -2.42 -4.98 2.85
N THR A 17 -3.64 -5.47 2.57
CA THR A 17 -4.22 -5.44 1.22
C THR A 17 -4.43 -4.02 0.72
N ASP A 18 -4.79 -3.07 1.59
CA ASP A 18 -4.96 -1.66 1.24
C ASP A 18 -3.66 -1.04 0.69
N VAL A 19 -2.53 -1.26 1.38
CA VAL A 19 -1.19 -0.84 0.89
C VAL A 19 -0.86 -1.52 -0.43
N PHE A 20 -1.08 -2.84 -0.49
CA PHE A 20 -0.76 -3.64 -1.65
C PHE A 20 -1.46 -3.09 -2.90
N GLN A 21 -2.78 -2.87 -2.80
CA GLN A 21 -3.57 -2.35 -3.91
C GLN A 21 -3.13 -0.93 -4.29
N ALA A 22 -2.89 -0.04 -3.32
CA ALA A 22 -2.42 1.31 -3.62
C ALA A 22 -1.12 1.31 -4.43
N VAL A 23 -0.17 0.42 -4.13
CA VAL A 23 1.10 0.35 -4.87
C VAL A 23 0.92 -0.32 -6.24
N ILE A 24 0.06 -1.34 -6.34
CA ILE A 24 -0.33 -1.96 -7.62
C ILE A 24 -0.96 -0.95 -8.56
N ASP A 25 -1.84 -0.09 -8.03
CA ASP A 25 -2.56 0.95 -8.75
C ASP A 25 -1.65 2.13 -9.14
N GLU A 26 -0.34 2.00 -8.93
CA GLU A 26 0.69 2.98 -9.29
C GLU A 26 0.52 4.34 -8.60
N THR A 27 -0.01 4.34 -7.38
CA THR A 27 -0.04 5.57 -6.58
C THR A 27 1.38 6.09 -6.35
N HIS A 28 1.55 7.41 -6.48
CA HIS A 28 2.87 8.04 -6.34
C HIS A 28 3.40 8.02 -4.91
N ALA A 29 2.50 7.95 -3.92
CA ALA A 29 2.87 7.94 -2.51
C ALA A 29 1.77 7.28 -1.66
N VAL A 30 2.22 6.62 -0.61
CA VAL A 30 1.41 6.10 0.49
C VAL A 30 1.83 6.80 1.79
N MET A 31 0.88 7.01 2.71
CA MET A 31 1.09 7.86 3.89
C MET A 31 0.66 7.16 5.17
N LEU A 32 1.44 7.38 6.23
CA LEU A 32 1.06 7.10 7.62
C LEU A 32 0.59 8.40 8.29
N SER A 33 -0.55 8.34 8.97
CA SER A 33 -1.19 9.48 9.62
C SER A 33 -1.02 9.37 11.15
N ALA A 34 -2.05 8.89 11.85
CA ALA A 34 -2.03 8.72 13.30
C ALA A 34 -0.98 7.69 13.74
N GLU A 35 -0.68 6.73 12.88
CA GLU A 35 0.29 5.65 13.08
C GLU A 35 1.71 6.19 13.34
N SER A 36 2.11 7.22 12.58
CA SER A 36 3.43 7.86 12.69
C SER A 36 3.41 9.07 13.62
N ALA A 37 2.29 9.79 13.73
CA ALA A 37 2.18 11.00 14.52
C ALA A 37 2.05 10.74 16.04
N ALA A 38 1.31 9.69 16.43
CA ALA A 38 0.98 9.41 17.83
C ALA A 38 0.78 7.93 18.15
N GLY A 39 1.15 7.02 17.24
CA GLY A 39 0.99 5.58 17.41
C GLY A 39 2.01 4.98 18.38
N ASN A 40 1.65 3.88 19.04
CA ASN A 40 2.56 3.18 19.96
C ASN A 40 3.63 2.35 19.23
N HIS A 41 3.44 2.10 17.93
CA HIS A 41 4.27 1.20 17.11
C HIS A 41 4.72 1.91 15.82
N THR A 42 5.29 3.11 15.98
CA THR A 42 5.65 3.99 14.87
C THR A 42 6.72 3.38 13.95
N ILE A 43 7.75 2.77 14.54
CA ILE A 43 8.86 2.18 13.77
C ILE A 43 8.35 0.97 12.98
N GLU A 44 7.57 0.12 13.63
CA GLU A 44 6.94 -1.06 13.05
C GLU A 44 6.00 -0.67 11.92
N SER A 45 5.25 0.42 12.08
CA SER A 45 4.35 0.93 11.03
C SER A 45 5.12 1.36 9.79
N VAL A 46 6.24 2.07 9.95
CA VAL A 46 7.11 2.48 8.83
C VAL A 46 7.78 1.28 8.17
N GLN A 47 8.30 0.34 8.97
CA GLN A 47 8.91 -0.90 8.46
C GLN A 47 7.91 -1.75 7.69
N THR A 48 6.67 -1.85 8.18
CA THR A 48 5.60 -2.60 7.54
C THR A 48 5.18 -1.96 6.21
N LEU A 49 5.04 -0.62 6.18
CA LEU A 49 4.75 0.11 4.95
C LEU A 49 5.82 -0.16 3.88
N ARG A 50 7.09 -0.05 4.28
CA ARG A 50 8.24 -0.29 3.41
C ARG A 50 8.26 -1.72 2.90
N LEU A 51 8.11 -2.71 3.78
CA LEU A 51 8.13 -4.12 3.44
C LEU A 51 7.07 -4.47 2.39
N ILE A 52 5.84 -4.01 2.59
CA ILE A 52 4.74 -4.29 1.65
C ILE A 52 5.00 -3.60 0.31
N SER A 53 5.47 -2.35 0.34
CA SER A 53 5.76 -1.59 -0.88
C SER A 53 6.86 -2.26 -1.72
N GLU A 54 7.99 -2.64 -1.10
CA GLU A 54 9.09 -3.35 -1.76
C GLU A 54 8.63 -4.72 -2.32
N PHE A 55 7.79 -5.44 -1.59
CA PHE A 55 7.20 -6.69 -2.05
C PHE A 55 6.33 -6.49 -3.30
N VAL A 56 5.45 -5.49 -3.28
CA VAL A 56 4.55 -5.20 -4.40
C VAL A 56 5.34 -4.77 -5.64
N GLU A 57 6.35 -3.91 -5.48
CA GLU A 57 7.22 -3.49 -6.60
C GLU A 57 7.97 -4.67 -7.22
N CYS A 58 8.32 -5.68 -6.43
CA CYS A 58 8.89 -6.91 -6.93
C CYS A 58 7.88 -7.71 -7.77
N VAL A 59 6.67 -7.92 -7.24
CA VAL A 59 5.61 -8.71 -7.90
C VAL A 59 5.05 -8.03 -9.14
N LYS A 60 4.98 -6.69 -9.15
CA LYS A 60 4.42 -5.89 -10.24
C LYS A 60 5.08 -6.17 -11.60
N LYS A 61 6.35 -6.56 -11.61
CA LYS A 61 7.10 -6.91 -12.84
C LYS A 61 6.52 -8.10 -13.58
N ASP A 62 5.81 -8.97 -12.89
CA ASP A 62 5.26 -10.22 -13.43
C ASP A 62 3.75 -10.12 -13.71
N ILE A 63 3.14 -8.95 -13.54
CA ILE A 63 1.70 -8.77 -13.71
C ILE A 63 1.37 -8.51 -15.19
N PRO A 64 0.43 -9.27 -15.79
CA PRO A 64 0.13 -9.20 -17.22
C PRO A 64 -0.70 -7.97 -17.64
N LEU A 65 -1.32 -7.27 -16.69
CA LEU A 65 -2.06 -6.02 -16.91
C LEU A 65 -1.59 -4.95 -15.92
N ASN A 66 -1.30 -3.76 -16.43
CA ASN A 66 -1.05 -2.57 -15.63
C ASN A 66 -2.26 -1.61 -15.65
N MET A 67 -2.19 -0.55 -14.86
CA MET A 67 -3.29 0.42 -14.75
C MET A 67 -3.60 1.11 -16.10
N LYS A 68 -2.59 1.32 -16.94
CA LYS A 68 -2.79 1.87 -18.29
C LYS A 68 -3.62 0.92 -19.16
N ASP A 69 -3.39 -0.38 -19.08
CA ASP A 69 -4.21 -1.37 -19.80
C ASP A 69 -5.67 -1.33 -19.35
N VAL A 70 -5.91 -1.17 -18.05
CA VAL A 70 -7.26 -1.02 -17.47
C VAL A 70 -7.94 0.26 -17.99
N LEU A 71 -7.25 1.39 -17.96
CA LEU A 71 -7.79 2.67 -18.46
C LEU A 71 -8.14 2.61 -19.95
N ASN A 72 -7.33 1.91 -20.74
CA ASN A 72 -7.61 1.68 -22.15
C ASN A 72 -8.87 0.81 -22.36
N ILE A 73 -9.02 -0.30 -21.61
CA ILE A 73 -10.22 -1.15 -21.67
C ILE A 73 -11.49 -0.35 -21.32
N LEU A 74 -11.38 0.56 -20.37
CA LEU A 74 -12.50 1.38 -19.90
C LEU A 74 -12.79 2.62 -20.77
N ASN A 75 -12.00 2.88 -21.82
CA ASN A 75 -12.05 4.11 -22.63
C ASN A 75 -11.90 5.39 -21.78
N LEU A 76 -11.06 5.32 -20.75
CA LEU A 76 -10.77 6.43 -19.83
C LEU A 76 -9.43 7.13 -20.12
N ASP A 77 -8.58 6.55 -20.96
CA ASP A 77 -7.39 7.20 -21.53
C ASP A 77 -7.84 8.29 -22.54
N ARG A 78 -8.10 9.52 -22.06
CA ARG A 78 -8.31 10.71 -22.90
C ARG A 78 -7.07 11.58 -22.95
#